data_AF-A0A1S1V4V7-F1
#
_entry.id   AF-A0A1S1V4V7-F1
#
_cell.length_a   1.000
_cell.length_b   1.000
_cell.length_c   1.000
_cell.angle_alpha   90.00
_cell.angle_beta   90.00
_cell.angle_gamma   90.00
#
_symmetry.space_group_name_H-M   'P 1'
#
loop_
_entity.id
_entity.type
_entity.pdbx_description
1 polymer ?
#
loop_
_entity_poly.entity_id
_entity_poly.type
_entity_poly.pdbx_seq_one_letter_code
_entity_poly.pdbx_strand_id
1 'polypeptide(L)' 'MTKLRHIIVGIITLIYLMLFLSKVEISHGIFTVLLSIILLNQVIDEWNVYKETAKKIHLLIPITFLVIIIIFLVSYILF' A
#
# COMPACT_ATOMS: atom_id res chain seq x y z
N MET A 1 2.74 -17.74 -7.83
CA MET A 1 2.98 -17.04 -6.55
C MET A 1 2.04 -15.86 -6.30
N THR A 2 1.45 -15.27 -7.33
CA THR A 2 0.48 -14.15 -7.25
C THR A 2 -0.76 -14.48 -6.40
N LYS A 3 -1.38 -15.65 -6.55
CA LYS A 3 -2.57 -16.04 -5.76
C LYS A 3 -2.29 -16.12 -4.26
N LEU A 4 -1.18 -16.74 -3.87
CA LEU A 4 -0.78 -16.85 -2.45
C LEU A 4 -0.51 -15.46 -1.84
N ARG A 5 0.19 -14.59 -2.58
CA ARG A 5 0.43 -13.19 -2.18
C ARG A 5 -0.89 -12.44 -1.94
N HIS A 6 -1.85 -12.54 -2.86
CA HIS A 6 -3.15 -11.89 -2.71
C HIS A 6 -3.93 -12.39 -1.48
N ILE A 7 -3.87 -13.69 -1.19
CA ILE A 7 -4.53 -14.26 0.00
C ILE A 7 -3.88 -13.71 1.27
N ILE A 8 -2.55 -13.70 1.35
CA ILE A 8 -1.82 -13.16 2.51
C ILE A 8 -2.14 -11.68 2.71
N VAL A 9 -2.11 -10.87 1.65
CA VAL A 9 -2.42 -9.44 1.70
C VAL A 9 -3.88 -9.19 2.07
N GLY A 10 -4.80 -10.02 1.58
CA GLY A 10 -6.21 -9.97 1.95
C GLY A 10 -6.40 -10.20 3.46
N ILE A 11 -5.73 -11.21 4.03
CA ILE A 11 -5.75 -11.48 5.48
C ILE A 11 -5.16 -10.29 6.25
N ILE A 12 -4.02 -9.76 5.82
CA ILE A 12 -3.38 -8.58 6.44
C ILE A 12 -4.32 -7.36 6.40
N THR A 13 -5.05 -7.17 5.29
CA THR A 13 -6.00 -6.08 5.12
C THR A 13 -7.19 -6.23 6.09
N LEU A 14 -7.71 -7.44 6.25
CA LEU A 14 -8.78 -7.71 7.23
C LEU A 14 -8.33 -7.43 8.66
N ILE A 15 -7.12 -7.88 9.02
CA ILE A 15 -6.52 -7.59 10.33
C ILE A 15 -6.38 -6.08 10.53
N TYR A 16 -5.81 -5.38 9.55
CA TYR A 16 -5.66 -3.92 9.59
C TYR A 16 -7.00 -3.21 9.82
N LEU A 17 -8.04 -3.63 9.10
CA LEU A 17 -9.37 -3.02 9.17
C LEU A 17 -10.06 -3.30 10.51
N MET A 18 -9.92 -4.51 11.06
CA MET A 18 -10.40 -4.84 12.40
C MET A 18 -9.71 -4.00 13.48
N LEU A 19 -8.39 -3.83 13.37
CA LEU A 19 -7.59 -3.04 14.31
C LEU A 19 -7.97 -1.55 14.24
N PHE A 20 -8.18 -1.02 13.03
CA PHE A 20 -8.63 0.34 12.79
C PHE A 20 -10.01 0.60 13.40
N LEU A 21 -10.98 -0.28 13.13
CA LEU A 21 -12.36 -0.14 13.62
C LEU A 21 -12.46 -0.31 15.14
N SER A 22 -11.67 -1.23 15.70
CA SER A 22 -11.66 -1.51 17.14
C SER A 22 -10.97 -0.41 17.97
N LYS A 23 -10.42 0.64 17.32
CA LYS A 23 -9.67 1.74 17.95
C LYS A 23 -8.63 1.25 18.96
N VAL A 24 -8.02 0.10 18.67
CA VAL A 24 -7.00 -0.47 19.56
C VAL A 24 -5.84 0.51 19.61
N GLU A 25 -5.36 0.82 20.81
CA GLU A 25 -4.15 1.61 21.02
C GLU A 25 -2.93 0.81 20.55
N ILE A 26 -2.72 0.80 19.23
CA ILE A 26 -1.55 0.21 18.60
C ILE A 26 -0.54 1.32 18.36
N SER A 27 0.73 0.98 18.55
CA SER A 27 1.83 1.85 18.15
C SER A 27 1.64 2.28 16.70
N HIS A 28 1.66 3.60 16.46
CA HIS A 28 1.46 4.17 15.14
C HIS A 28 2.46 3.59 14.11
N GLY A 29 3.63 3.14 14.57
CA GLY A 29 4.61 2.45 13.73
C GLY A 29 4.09 1.13 13.15
N ILE A 30 3.47 0.27 13.98
CA ILE A 30 2.93 -1.03 13.52
C ILE A 30 1.81 -0.81 12.50
N PHE A 31 0.93 0.15 12.79
CA PHE A 31 -0.19 0.47 11.91
C PHE A 31 0.29 1.02 10.56
N THR A 32 1.30 1.90 10.59
CA THR A 32 1.95 2.44 9.38
C THR A 32 2.64 1.34 8.57
N VAL A 33 3.32 0.40 9.22
CA VAL A 33 3.96 -0.73 8.54
C VAL A 33 2.93 -1.62 7.83
N LEU A 34 1.82 -1.97 8.51
CA LEU A 34 0.74 -2.77 7.92
C LEU A 34 0.14 -2.06 6.70
N LEU A 35 -0.18 -0.78 6.82
CA LEU A 35 -0.68 0.03 5.71
C LEU A 35 0.31 0.06 4.54
N SER A 36 1.60 0.22 4.83
CA SER A 36 2.65 0.28 3.80
C SER A 36 2.74 -1.03 3.01
N ILE A 37 2.62 -2.18 3.68
CA ILE A 37 2.62 -3.50 3.02
C ILE A 37 1.40 -3.67 2.09
N ILE A 38 0.23 -3.19 2.53
CA ILE A 38 -1.00 -3.25 1.73
C ILE A 38 -0.85 -2.37 0.47
N LEU A 39 -0.43 -1.11 0.65
CA LEU A 39 -0.27 -0.16 -0.45
C LEU A 39 0.80 -0.61 -1.46
N LEU A 40 1.95 -1.11 -0.99
CA LEU A 40 3.00 -1.63 -1.88
C LEU A 40 2.51 -2.79 -2.74
N ASN A 41 1.70 -3.70 -2.18
CA ASN A 41 1.12 -4.78 -2.98
C ASN A 41 0.16 -4.25 -4.04
N GLN A 42 -0.72 -3.31 -3.69
CA GLN A 42 -1.63 -2.71 -4.67
C GLN A 42 -0.87 -2.03 -5.82
N VAL A 43 0.22 -1.31 -5.52
CA VAL A 43 1.07 -0.68 -6.53
C VAL A 43 1.68 -1.73 -7.47
N ILE A 44 2.18 -2.84 -6.93
CA ILE A 44 2.77 -3.92 -7.73
C ILE A 44 1.71 -4.58 -8.61
N ASP A 45 0.51 -4.83 -8.08
CA ASP A 45 -0.59 -5.45 -8.84
C ASP A 45 -1.04 -4.54 -9.98
N GLU A 46 -1.32 -3.27 -9.70
CA GLU A 46 -1.71 -2.27 -10.71
C GLU A 46 -0.63 -2.06 -11.77
N TRP A 47 0.65 -2.05 -11.38
CA TRP A 47 1.76 -1.98 -12.33
C TRP A 47 1.82 -3.21 -13.26
N ASN A 48 1.56 -4.41 -12.73
CA ASN A 48 1.53 -5.61 -13.55
C ASN A 48 0.35 -5.60 -14.53
N VAL A 49 -0.84 -5.18 -14.07
CA VAL A 49 -2.02 -5.03 -14.93
C VAL A 49 -1.78 -3.97 -16.00
N TYR A 50 -1.12 -2.86 -15.67
CA TYR A 50 -0.73 -1.85 -16.65
C TYR A 50 0.19 -2.45 -17.73
N LYS A 51 1.23 -3.21 -17.34
CA LYS A 51 2.13 -3.85 -18.31
C LYS A 51 1.39 -4.81 -19.26
N GLU A 52 0.38 -5.50 -18.77
CA GLU A 52 -0.41 -6.45 -19.56
C GLU A 52 -1.46 -5.77 -20.46
N THR A 53 -2.10 -4.70 -19.98
CA THR A 53 -3.26 -4.10 -20.64
C THR A 53 -2.98 -2.75 -21.33
N ALA A 54 -1.84 -2.12 -21.02
CA ALA A 54 -1.47 -0.76 -21.41
C ALA A 54 -2.50 0.33 -21.03
N LYS A 55 -3.48 0.03 -20.18
CA LYS A 55 -4.51 0.98 -19.76
C LYS A 55 -3.95 1.91 -18.69
N LYS A 56 -3.83 3.20 -19.05
CA LYS A 56 -3.25 4.25 -18.18
C LYS A 56 -3.95 4.42 -16.82
N ILE A 57 -5.21 3.99 -16.68
CA ILE A 57 -5.92 4.07 -15.40
C ILE A 57 -5.19 3.30 -14.28
N HIS A 58 -4.53 2.19 -14.63
CA HIS A 58 -3.74 1.38 -13.69
C HIS A 58 -2.41 2.03 -13.27
N LEU A 59 -2.01 3.15 -13.88
CA LEU A 59 -0.86 3.93 -13.43
C LEU A 59 -1.20 4.91 -12.31
N LEU A 60 -2.49 5.19 -12.07
CA LEU A 60 -2.90 6.21 -11.11
C LEU A 60 -2.40 5.87 -9.69
N ILE A 61 -2.59 4.62 -9.24
CA ILE A 61 -2.17 4.14 -7.92
C ILE A 61 -0.64 4.13 -7.77
N PRO A 62 0.15 3.57 -8.72
CA PRO A 62 1.61 3.66 -8.67
C PRO A 62 2.16 5.10 -8.63
N ILE A 63 1.58 6.01 -9.43
CA ILE A 63 2.04 7.39 -9.50
C ILE A 63 1.72 8.14 -8.21
N THR A 64 0.49 8.03 -7.68
CA THR A 64 0.13 8.70 -6.43
C THR A 64 0.99 8.19 -5.27
N PHE A 65 1.27 6.89 -5.22
CA PHE A 65 2.17 6.32 -4.23
C PHE A 65 3.60 6.88 -4.32
N LEU A 66 4.15 7.01 -5.53
CA LEU A 66 5.46 7.64 -5.74
C LEU A 66 5.48 9.10 -5.28
N VAL A 67 4.43 9.86 -5.58
CA VAL A 67 4.31 11.27 -5.15
C VAL A 67 4.31 11.36 -3.63
N ILE A 68 3.56 10.49 -2.94
CA ILE A 68 3.53 10.44 -1.47
C ILE A 68 4.92 10.15 -0.90
N ILE A 69 5.64 9.18 -1.46
CA ILE A 69 7.02 8.86 -1.04
C ILE A 69 7.95 10.06 -1.24
N ILE A 70 7.89 10.72 -2.39
CA ILE A 70 8.73 11.88 -2.68
C ILE A 70 8.46 13.00 -1.69
N ILE A 71 7.19 13.31 -1.43
CA ILE A 71 6.81 14.34 -0.44
C ILE A 71 7.35 13.96 0.94
N PHE A 72 7.17 12.71 1.37
CA PHE A 72 7.66 12.24 2.66
C PHE A 72 9.19 12.35 2.78
N LEU A 73 9.92 11.93 1.75
CA LEU A 73 11.39 12.04 1.71
C LEU A 73 11.86 13.49 1.72
N VAL A 74 11.22 14.37 0.94
CA VAL A 74 11.55 15.80 0.90
C VAL A 74 11.29 16.44 2.26
N SER A 75 10.15 16.14 2.90
CA SER A 75 9.85 16.62 4.26
C SER A 75 10.87 16.12 5.28
N TYR A 76 11.32 14.86 5.17
CA TYR A 76 12.34 14.29 6.07
C TYR A 76 13.74 14.90 5.88
N ILE A 77 14.07 15.37 4.67
CA ILE A 77 15.37 15.99 4.38
C ILE A 77 15.37 17.48 4.77
N LEU A 78 14.24 18.16 4.63
CA LEU A 78 14.12 19.61 4.86
C LEU A 78 13.86 19.99 6.33
N PHE A 79 13.38 19.07 7.16
CA PHE A 79 13.10 19.27 8.59
C PHE A 79 13.90 18.30 9.45
#